data_AF-A0A931TQL9-F1
#
_entry.id   AF-A0A931TQL9-F1
#
_cell.length_a   1.000
_cell.length_b   1.000
_cell.length_c   1.000
_cell.angle_alpha   90.00
_cell.angle_beta   90.00
_cell.angle_gamma   90.00
#
_symmetry.space_group_name_H-M   'P 1'
#
loop_
_entity.id
_entity.type
_entity.pdbx_description
1 polymer ?
#
loop_
_entity_poly.entity_id
_entity_poly.type
_entity_poly.pdbx_seq_one_letter_code
_entity_poly.pdbx_strand_id
1 'polypeptide(L)'
;METKKIQSPTKQLKDTFKSIRDPLIEDKKISIRKFSDFVMIEDPSYESLQGLERIRNTFYGRSADYRLTELLKRYLHEKAYI
;
A
#
# COMPACT_ATOMS: atom_id res chain seq x y z
N MET A 1 -9.51 33.81 5.80
CA MET A 1 -9.98 32.65 5.02
C MET A 1 -8.80 31.72 4.81
N GLU A 2 -8.72 30.61 5.56
CA GLU A 2 -7.70 29.60 5.31
C GLU A 2 -8.02 28.88 4.00
N THR A 3 -7.11 29.00 3.02
CA THR A 3 -7.22 28.27 1.77
C THR A 3 -6.92 26.80 2.05
N LYS A 4 -7.96 25.96 2.12
CA LYS A 4 -7.80 24.50 2.08
C LYS A 4 -7.10 24.16 0.76
N LYS A 5 -5.78 23.93 0.80
CA LYS A 5 -5.02 23.44 -0.36
C LYS A 5 -5.62 22.09 -0.77
N ILE A 6 -6.33 22.07 -1.90
CA ILE A 6 -6.81 20.84 -2.51
C ILE A 6 -5.58 20.03 -2.90
N GLN A 7 -5.31 18.94 -2.19
CA GLN A 7 -4.26 18.00 -2.56
C GLN A 7 -4.70 17.23 -3.81
N SER A 8 -3.75 16.94 -4.71
CA SER A 8 -4.06 16.14 -5.90
C SER A 8 -4.52 14.73 -5.50
N PRO A 9 -5.41 14.08 -6.27
CA PRO A 9 -5.90 12.73 -5.98
C PRO A 9 -4.76 11.71 -5.80
N THR A 10 -3.69 11.82 -6.59
CA THR A 10 -2.49 10.98 -6.49
C THR A 10 -1.77 11.16 -5.14
N LYS A 11 -1.71 12.39 -4.62
CA LYS A 11 -1.11 12.67 -3.32
C LYS A 11 -1.95 12.07 -2.19
N GLN A 12 -3.28 12.26 -2.24
CA GLN A 12 -4.20 11.68 -1.27
C GLN A 12 -4.09 10.15 -1.21
N LEU A 13 -3.95 9.49 -2.35
CA LEU A 13 -3.79 8.03 -2.43
C LEU A 13 -2.47 7.56 -1.80
N LYS A 14 -1.36 8.26 -2.07
CA LYS A 14 -0.07 7.98 -1.42
C LYS A 14 -0.14 8.15 0.08
N ASP A 15 -0.79 9.22 0.53
CA ASP A 15 -0.92 9.52 1.96
C ASP A 15 -1.81 8.47 2.65
N THR A 16 -2.86 8.00 2.00
CA THR A 16 -3.70 6.89 2.48
C THR A 16 -2.92 5.58 2.58
N PHE A 17 -2.11 5.24 1.59
CA PHE A 17 -1.28 4.04 1.64
C PHE A 17 -0.30 4.10 2.82
N LYS A 18 0.37 5.26 3.00
CA LYS A 18 1.32 5.49 4.10
C LYS A 18 0.63 5.41 5.47
N SER A 19 -0.53 6.04 5.64
CA SER A 19 -1.24 6.04 6.92
C SER A 19 -1.63 4.64 7.41
N ILE A 20 -1.77 3.67 6.50
CA ILE A 20 -2.02 2.27 6.83
C ILE A 20 -0.69 1.51 7.02
N ARG A 21 0.26 1.72 6.10
CA ARG A 21 1.55 1.01 6.07
C ARG A 21 2.41 1.31 7.29
N ASP A 22 2.52 2.57 7.70
CA ASP A 22 3.50 3.01 8.69
C ASP A 22 3.26 2.39 10.07
N PRO A 23 2.02 2.41 10.62
CA PRO A 23 1.73 1.70 11.87
C PRO A 23 2.03 0.19 11.78
N LEU A 24 1.75 -0.44 10.64
CA LEU A 24 2.03 -1.86 10.44
C LEU A 24 3.53 -2.17 10.37
N ILE A 25 4.36 -1.23 9.89
CA ILE A 25 5.82 -1.37 9.89
C ILE A 25 6.36 -1.19 11.31
N GLU A 26 5.87 -0.17 12.04
CA GLU A 26 6.24 0.09 13.43
C GLU A 26 5.94 -1.11 14.33
N ASP A 27 4.76 -1.72 14.15
CA ASP A 27 4.34 -2.95 14.82
C ASP A 27 5.08 -4.22 14.32
N LYS A 28 5.97 -4.10 13.32
CA LYS A 28 6.65 -5.23 12.63
C LYS A 28 5.70 -6.26 12.01
N LYS A 29 4.44 -5.89 11.79
CA LYS A 29 3.39 -6.74 11.22
C LYS A 29 3.60 -6.92 9.71
N ILE A 30 4.01 -5.86 9.01
CA ILE A 30 4.25 -5.87 7.57
C ILE A 30 5.72 -5.64 7.22
N SER A 31 6.15 -6.15 6.07
CA SER A 31 7.39 -5.80 5.39
C SER A 31 7.12 -5.82 3.89
N ILE A 32 8.04 -5.27 3.07
CA ILE A 32 7.91 -5.36 1.61
C ILE A 32 7.74 -6.82 1.15
N ARG A 33 8.49 -7.76 1.74
CA ARG A 33 8.39 -9.18 1.40
C ARG A 33 7.01 -9.74 1.73
N LYS A 34 6.56 -9.58 2.99
CA LYS A 34 5.23 -10.04 3.43
C LYS A 34 4.10 -9.44 2.59
N PHE A 35 4.21 -8.17 2.23
CA PHE A 35 3.23 -7.49 1.41
C PHE A 35 3.24 -8.00 -0.04
N SER A 36 4.42 -8.16 -0.64
CA SER A 36 4.55 -8.74 -1.99
C SER A 36 3.97 -10.15 -2.05
N ASP A 37 4.30 -11.01 -1.08
CA ASP A 37 3.79 -12.38 -1.02
C ASP A 37 2.25 -12.38 -0.95
N PHE A 38 1.66 -11.54 -0.08
CA PHE A 38 0.21 -11.38 0.02
C PHE A 38 -0.41 -10.89 -1.30
N VAL A 39 0.17 -9.85 -1.91
CA VAL A 39 -0.33 -9.28 -3.16
C VAL A 39 -0.30 -10.31 -4.29
N MET A 40 0.74 -11.14 -4.39
CA MET A 40 0.82 -12.17 -5.43
C MET A 40 -0.22 -13.28 -5.25
N ILE A 41 -0.55 -13.63 -4.01
CA ILE A 41 -1.60 -14.60 -3.70
C ILE A 41 -2.98 -14.04 -4.06
N GLU A 42 -3.26 -12.80 -3.64
CA GLU A 42 -4.57 -12.17 -3.82
C GLU A 42 -4.81 -11.61 -5.24
N ASP A 43 -3.73 -11.28 -5.94
CA ASP A 43 -3.77 -10.69 -7.28
C ASP A 43 -2.56 -11.14 -8.12
N PRO A 44 -2.64 -12.32 -8.76
CA PRO A 44 -1.57 -12.87 -9.59
C PRO A 44 -1.15 -11.98 -10.76
N SER A 45 -1.91 -10.92 -11.11
CA SER A 45 -1.47 -9.94 -12.12
C SER A 45 -0.17 -9.22 -11.73
N TYR A 46 0.20 -9.23 -10.44
CA TYR A 46 1.46 -8.72 -9.94
C TYR A 46 2.59 -9.76 -9.89
N GLU A 47 2.34 -11.02 -10.28
CA GLU A 47 3.33 -12.11 -10.38
C GLU A 47 4.21 -11.97 -11.63
N SER A 48 4.80 -10.79 -11.79
CA SER A 48 5.71 -10.45 -12.89
C SER A 48 6.77 -9.47 -12.39
N LEU A 49 7.86 -9.31 -13.14
CA LEU A 49 8.90 -8.32 -12.82
C LEU A 49 8.34 -6.89 -12.74
N GLN A 50 7.41 -6.55 -13.64
CA GLN A 50 6.74 -5.25 -13.66
C GLN A 50 5.79 -5.10 -12.46
N GLY A 51 5.09 -6.17 -12.08
CA GLY A 51 4.25 -6.21 -10.89
C GLY A 51 5.06 -5.99 -9.61
N LEU A 52 6.17 -6.71 -9.46
CA LEU A 52 7.14 -6.54 -8.36
C LEU A 52 7.66 -5.10 -8.26
N GLU A 53 7.99 -4.49 -9.40
CA GLU A 53 8.42 -3.10 -9.43
C GLU A 53 7.31 -2.14 -8.98
N ARG A 54 6.06 -2.36 -9.42
CA ARG A 54 4.89 -1.58 -8.97
C ARG A 54 4.64 -1.72 -7.48
N ILE A 55 4.75 -2.93 -6.93
CA ILE A 55 4.64 -3.19 -5.49
C ILE A 55 5.72 -2.40 -4.75
N ARG A 56 6.99 -2.55 -5.14
CA ARG A 56 8.12 -1.84 -4.53
C ARG A 56 7.93 -0.32 -4.57
N ASN A 57 7.58 0.22 -5.73
CA ASN A 57 7.44 1.66 -5.90
C ASN A 57 6.27 2.23 -5.07
N THR A 58 5.16 1.51 -4.98
CA THR A 58 4.02 1.93 -4.16
C THR A 58 4.33 1.78 -2.67
N PHE A 59 4.93 0.65 -2.29
CA PHE A 59 5.30 0.37 -0.90
C PHE A 59 6.28 1.41 -0.34
N TYR A 60 7.18 1.98 -1.16
CA TYR A 60 8.07 3.08 -0.74
C TYR A 60 7.52 4.49 -1.09
N GLY A 61 6.28 4.61 -1.55
CA GLY A 61 5.61 5.90 -1.83
C GLY A 61 6.10 6.64 -3.09
N ARG A 62 6.87 5.95 -3.95
CA ARG A 62 7.36 6.48 -5.23
C ARG A 62 6.23 6.59 -6.26
N SER A 63 5.33 5.60 -6.29
CA SER A 63 4.11 5.59 -7.10
C SER A 63 2.86 5.56 -6.23
N ALA A 64 1.71 5.90 -6.83
CA ALA A 64 0.41 5.67 -6.24
C ALA A 64 -0.29 4.56 -7.04
N ASP A 65 -0.90 3.60 -6.35
CA ASP A 65 -1.60 2.49 -6.99
C ASP A 65 -2.85 2.16 -6.17
N TYR A 66 -4.01 2.30 -6.81
CA TYR A 66 -5.30 2.13 -6.14
C TYR A 66 -5.50 0.69 -5.70
N ARG A 67 -5.16 -0.27 -6.57
CA ARG A 67 -5.34 -1.70 -6.31
C ARG A 67 -4.46 -2.16 -5.16
N LEU A 68 -3.19 -1.76 -5.13
CA LEU A 68 -2.29 -2.06 -4.02
C LEU A 68 -2.73 -1.40 -2.71
N THR A 69 -3.36 -0.21 -2.76
CA THR A 69 -3.93 0.42 -1.57
C THR A 69 -5.10 -0.38 -1.01
N GLU A 70 -6.00 -0.87 -1.88
CA GLU A 70 -7.11 -1.72 -1.45
C GLU A 70 -6.62 -3.07 -0.89
N LEU A 71 -5.59 -3.67 -1.50
CA LEU A 71 -4.96 -4.89 -0.97
C LEU A 71 -4.30 -4.63 0.40
N LEU A 72 -3.66 -3.49 0.61
CA LEU A 72 -3.11 -3.14 1.92
C LEU A 72 -4.20 -2.96 2.99
N LYS A 73 -5.36 -2.38 2.64
CA LYS A 73 -6.52 -2.31 3.55
C LYS A 73 -7.01 -3.72 3.94
N ARG A 74 -7.12 -4.63 2.97
CA ARG A 74 -7.50 -6.03 3.25
C ARG A 74 -6.48 -6.72 4.15
N TYR A 75 -5.19 -6.54 3.87
CA TYR A 75 -4.12 -7.06 4.72
C TYR A 75 -4.25 -6.59 6.17
N LEU A 76 -4.55 -5.30 6.40
CA LEU A 76 -4.81 -4.77 7.74
C LEU A 76 -5.99 -5.47 8.39
N HIS A 77 -7.11 -5.64 7.67
CA HIS A 77 -8.29 -6.32 8.20
C HIS A 77 -7.98 -7.77 8.59
N GLU A 78 -7.34 -8.55 7.73
CA GLU A 78 -7.03 -9.96 8.01
C GLU A 78 -6.03 -10.15 9.16
N LYS A 79 -5.10 -9.21 9.35
CA LYS A 79 -4.10 -9.26 10.44
C LYS A 79 -4.55 -8.57 11.73
N ALA A 80 -5.67 -7.87 11.73
CA ALA A 80 -6.27 -7.32 12.95
C ALA A 80 -7.05 -8.35 13.77
N TYR A 81 -7.37 -9.51 13.18
CA TYR A 81 -8.13 -10.60 13.83
C TYR A 81 -7.28 -11.81 14.22
N ILE A 82 -5.94 -11.68 14.19
CA ILE A 82 -4.97 -12.71 14.65
C ILE A 82 -4.10 -12.09 15.73
#